data_AF-A0A819KI15-F1
#
_entry.id   AF-A0A819KI15-F1
#
_cell.length_a   1.000
_cell.length_b   1.000
_cell.length_c   1.000
_cell.angle_alpha   90.00
_cell.angle_beta   90.00
_cell.angle_gamma   90.00
#
_symmetry.space_group_name_H-M   'P 1'
#
loop_
_entity.id
_entity.type
_entity.pdbx_description
1 polymer ?
#
loop_
_entity_poly.entity_id
_entity_poly.type
_entity_poly.pdbx_seq_one_letter_code
_entity_poly.pdbx_strand_id
1 'polypeptide(L)'
;VDQSIADITLPKQATIPPKPSWSTVFIGAGKKDKINKIDIVGFLAQKGNLKKEDIGLIHVKDFFSFVAIKKNKLGAAMELIKDEKIKNKKVKIAIAK
;
A
#
# COMPACT_ATOMS: atom_id res chain seq x y z
N VAL A 1 -46.67 41.23 -5.14
CA VAL A 1 -45.37 41.51 -4.51
C VAL A 1 -44.64 40.20 -4.36
N ASP A 2 -43.55 40.11 -5.09
CA ASP A 2 -42.66 38.96 -5.28
C ASP A 2 -41.97 38.59 -3.95
N GLN A 3 -42.07 37.34 -3.48
CA GLN A 3 -41.32 36.87 -2.32
C GLN A 3 -40.34 35.78 -2.73
N SER A 4 -39.19 36.27 -3.18
CA SER A 4 -37.84 35.72 -3.19
C SER A 4 -37.66 34.32 -2.59
N ILE A 5 -37.50 33.37 -3.50
CA ILE A 5 -36.75 32.12 -3.30
C ILE A 5 -35.35 32.44 -2.76
N ALA A 6 -35.06 32.01 -1.54
CA ALA A 6 -33.74 32.12 -0.96
C ALA A 6 -32.84 31.00 -1.53
N ASP A 7 -32.03 31.35 -2.52
CA ASP A 7 -30.98 30.47 -3.05
C ASP A 7 -29.95 30.15 -1.96
N ILE A 8 -30.00 28.92 -1.46
CA ILE A 8 -29.04 28.38 -0.49
C ILE A 8 -27.76 28.09 -1.26
N THR A 9 -26.80 29.01 -1.20
CA THR A 9 -25.49 28.85 -1.84
C THR A 9 -24.67 27.81 -1.09
N LEU A 10 -24.63 26.59 -1.63
CA LEU A 10 -23.77 25.50 -1.15
C LEU A 10 -22.29 25.94 -1.27
N PRO A 11 -21.50 25.93 -0.18
CA PRO A 11 -20.07 26.21 -0.27
C PRO A 11 -19.40 25.13 -1.12
N LYS A 12 -18.93 25.57 -2.30
CA LYS A 12 -18.27 24.77 -3.33
C LYS A 12 -16.81 24.48 -2.96
N GLN A 13 -16.58 23.95 -1.78
CA GLN A 13 -15.25 23.51 -1.38
C GLN A 13 -15.35 22.09 -0.84
N ALA A 14 -15.52 21.15 -1.77
CA ALA A 14 -15.19 19.76 -1.52
C ALA A 14 -13.68 19.70 -1.27
N THR A 15 -13.29 19.88 -0.01
CA THR A 15 -11.93 19.63 0.45
C THR A 15 -11.70 18.15 0.20
N ILE A 16 -11.14 17.80 -0.96
CA ILE A 16 -10.82 16.41 -1.27
C ILE A 16 -9.92 15.94 -0.13
N PRO A 17 -10.33 14.91 0.63
CA PRO A 17 -9.54 14.49 1.77
C PRO A 17 -8.11 14.19 1.29
N PRO A 18 -7.09 14.62 2.05
CA PRO A 18 -5.72 14.38 1.67
C PRO A 18 -5.54 12.89 1.39
N LYS A 19 -5.04 12.57 0.20
CA LYS A 19 -4.86 11.18 -0.24
C LYS A 19 -4.10 10.45 0.86
N PRO A 20 -4.54 9.24 1.28
CA PRO A 20 -3.87 8.53 2.36
C PRO A 20 -2.41 8.34 2.00
N SER A 21 -1.52 8.78 2.88
CA SER A 21 -0.06 8.74 2.69
C SER A 21 0.46 7.30 2.63
N TRP A 22 -0.34 6.35 3.10
CA TRP A 22 -0.04 4.93 3.17
C TRP A 22 -0.93 4.14 2.21
N SER A 23 -0.42 3.02 1.73
CA SER A 23 -1.14 2.04 0.93
C SER A 23 -0.72 0.66 1.37
N THR A 24 -1.68 -0.25 1.39
CA THR A 24 -1.43 -1.62 1.79
C THR A 24 -1.04 -2.43 0.58
N VAL A 25 0.04 -3.19 0.69
CA VAL A 25 0.49 -4.14 -0.31
C VAL A 25 0.21 -5.53 0.20
N PHE A 26 -0.45 -6.31 -0.63
CA PHE A 26 -0.63 -7.73 -0.49
C PHE A 26 0.54 -8.45 -1.13
N ILE A 27 1.14 -9.38 -0.39
CA ILE A 27 2.18 -10.28 -0.85
C ILE A 27 1.62 -11.70 -0.71
N GLY A 28 1.56 -12.46 -1.80
CA GLY A 28 1.14 -13.87 -1.82
C GLY A 28 2.19 -14.82 -1.25
N ALA A 29 2.76 -14.45 -0.11
CA ALA A 29 3.81 -15.18 0.59
C ALA A 29 3.54 -15.07 2.10
N GLY A 30 3.51 -16.19 2.81
CA GLY A 30 3.14 -16.24 4.23
C GLY A 30 3.99 -17.21 5.04
N LYS A 31 3.52 -17.50 6.24
CA LYS A 31 4.19 -18.39 7.20
C LYS A 31 4.43 -19.79 6.64
N LYS A 32 3.50 -20.30 5.83
CA LYS A 32 3.56 -21.63 5.21
C LYS A 32 4.66 -21.73 4.13
N ASP A 33 5.04 -20.61 3.54
CA ASP A 33 6.17 -20.49 2.62
C ASP A 33 7.50 -20.17 3.34
N LYS A 34 7.53 -20.26 4.69
CA LYS A 34 8.67 -19.86 5.55
C LYS A 34 9.07 -18.38 5.39
N ILE A 35 8.09 -17.51 5.13
CA ILE A 35 8.28 -16.06 5.18
C ILE A 35 7.99 -15.55 6.60
N ASN A 36 8.95 -14.81 7.15
CA ASN A 36 8.84 -14.12 8.44
C ASN A 36 8.80 -12.60 8.22
N LYS A 37 8.41 -11.85 9.25
CA LYS A 37 8.40 -10.37 9.23
C LYS A 37 9.73 -9.79 8.72
N ILE A 38 10.85 -10.32 9.20
CA ILE A 38 12.20 -9.85 8.86
C ILE A 38 12.53 -10.10 7.38
N ASP A 39 12.09 -11.24 6.84
CA ASP A 39 12.30 -11.63 5.44
C ASP A 39 11.53 -10.69 4.50
N ILE A 40 10.29 -10.33 4.85
CA ILE A 40 9.47 -9.34 4.11
C ILE A 40 10.13 -7.96 4.12
N VAL A 41 10.57 -7.49 5.30
CA VAL A 41 11.28 -6.20 5.43
C VAL A 41 12.55 -6.21 4.59
N GLY A 42 13.34 -7.29 4.66
CA GLY A 42 14.57 -7.45 3.89
C GLY A 42 14.31 -7.50 2.38
N PHE A 43 13.25 -8.16 1.94
CA PHE A 43 12.87 -8.22 0.53
C PHE A 43 12.40 -6.86 0.01
N LEU A 44 11.51 -6.17 0.74
CA LEU A 44 11.07 -4.82 0.35
C LEU A 44 12.23 -3.83 0.35
N ALA A 45 13.18 -3.96 1.26
CA ALA A 45 14.36 -3.11 1.31
C ALA A 45 15.33 -3.38 0.16
N GLN A 46 15.66 -4.64 -0.12
CA GLN A 46 16.60 -4.99 -1.19
C GLN A 46 15.99 -4.85 -2.58
N LYS A 47 14.77 -5.36 -2.78
CA LYS A 47 14.14 -5.46 -4.09
C LYS A 47 13.24 -4.26 -4.40
N GLY A 48 12.49 -3.80 -3.42
CA GLY A 48 11.63 -2.61 -3.57
C GLY A 48 12.36 -1.28 -3.37
N ASN A 49 13.64 -1.29 -2.96
CA ASN A 49 14.39 -0.09 -2.56
C ASN A 49 13.63 0.77 -1.51
N LEU A 50 12.85 0.10 -0.65
CA LEU A 50 12.15 0.77 0.43
C LEU A 50 13.08 0.96 1.62
N LYS A 51 13.01 2.15 2.22
CA LYS A 51 13.69 2.37 3.50
C LYS A 51 12.79 1.86 4.62
N LYS A 52 13.40 1.62 5.79
CA LYS A 52 12.71 1.21 7.02
C LYS A 52 11.61 2.21 7.42
N GLU A 53 11.82 3.50 7.13
CA GLU A 53 10.87 4.61 7.32
C GLU A 53 9.66 4.59 6.37
N ASP A 54 9.75 3.84 5.27
CA ASP A 54 8.67 3.69 4.28
C ASP A 54 7.84 2.41 4.54
N ILE A 55 8.33 1.51 5.39
CA ILE A 55 7.69 0.25 5.74
C ILE A 55 6.99 0.41 7.09
N GLY A 56 5.69 0.23 7.10
CA GLY A 56 4.84 0.34 8.27
C GLY A 56 4.48 -1.01 8.87
N LEU A 57 3.21 -1.12 9.26
CA LEU A 57 2.65 -2.33 9.84
C LEU A 57 2.75 -3.52 8.88
N ILE A 58 3.11 -4.68 9.44
CA ILE A 58 3.30 -5.93 8.71
C ILE A 58 2.47 -7.00 9.38
N HIS A 59 1.53 -7.56 8.63
CA HIS A 59 0.72 -8.69 9.05
C HIS A 59 1.04 -9.89 8.19
N VAL A 60 1.65 -10.92 8.79
CA VAL A 60 1.94 -12.18 8.11
C VAL A 60 0.83 -13.17 8.47
N LYS A 61 0.08 -13.62 7.47
CA LYS A 61 -0.84 -14.76 7.58
C LYS A 61 -0.16 -16.03 7.06
N ASP A 62 -0.88 -17.15 7.10
CA ASP A 62 -0.35 -18.46 6.69
C ASP A 62 0.04 -18.51 5.22
N PHE A 63 -0.80 -17.98 4.32
CA PHE A 63 -0.58 -18.05 2.86
C PHE A 63 -0.19 -16.71 2.22
N PHE A 64 -0.36 -15.61 2.95
CA PHE A 64 -0.13 -14.27 2.42
C PHE A 64 0.25 -13.30 3.53
N SER A 65 0.78 -12.15 3.15
CA SER A 65 1.17 -11.09 4.06
C SER A 65 0.69 -9.73 3.56
N PHE A 66 0.39 -8.85 4.49
CA PHE A 66 0.08 -7.45 4.23
C PHE A 66 1.16 -6.56 4.80
N VAL A 67 1.51 -5.53 4.06
CA VAL A 67 2.51 -4.54 4.44
C VAL A 67 1.95 -3.16 4.14
N ALA A 68 2.02 -2.25 5.10
CA ALA A 68 1.72 -0.84 4.86
C ALA A 68 2.97 -0.15 4.32
N ILE A 69 2.87 0.52 3.17
CA ILE A 69 3.97 1.32 2.60
C ILE A 69 3.53 2.70 2.20
N LYS A 70 4.45 3.67 2.23
CA LYS A 70 4.16 5.02 1.76
C LYS A 70 3.84 5.05 0.27
N LYS A 71 2.81 5.81 -0.12
CA LYS A 71 2.42 5.99 -1.53
C LYS A 71 3.54 6.49 -2.41
N ASN A 72 4.42 7.36 -1.89
CA ASN A 72 5.51 7.94 -2.66
C ASN A 72 6.45 6.87 -3.24
N LYS A 73 6.62 5.74 -2.52
CA LYS A 73 7.48 4.63 -2.95
C LYS A 73 6.71 3.44 -3.51
N LEU A 74 5.39 3.44 -3.43
CA LEU A 74 4.53 2.38 -3.95
C LEU A 74 4.74 2.16 -5.45
N GLY A 75 4.82 3.25 -6.23
CA GLY A 75 5.02 3.16 -7.69
C GLY A 75 6.34 2.48 -8.05
N ALA A 76 7.44 3.00 -7.51
CA ALA A 76 8.77 2.43 -7.72
C ALA A 76 8.86 0.98 -7.23
N ALA A 77 8.27 0.67 -6.06
CA ALA A 77 8.18 -0.69 -5.58
C ALA A 77 7.47 -1.55 -6.63
N MET A 78 6.24 -1.20 -7.03
CA MET A 78 5.39 -2.02 -7.89
C MET A 78 6.03 -2.42 -9.23
N GLU A 79 6.90 -1.58 -9.79
CA GLU A 79 7.70 -1.92 -10.97
C GLU A 79 8.81 -2.93 -10.64
N LEU A 80 9.56 -2.72 -9.56
CA LEU A 80 10.66 -3.58 -9.15
C LEU A 80 10.18 -4.96 -8.68
N ILE A 81 9.14 -4.99 -7.86
CA ILE A 81 8.61 -6.23 -7.26
C ILE A 81 7.78 -7.07 -8.23
N LYS A 82 7.43 -6.56 -9.42
CA LYS A 82 6.59 -7.26 -10.41
C LYS A 82 7.25 -8.51 -10.99
N ASP A 83 8.57 -8.49 -11.18
CA ASP A 83 9.32 -9.63 -11.74
C ASP A 83 10.21 -10.35 -10.71
N GLU A 84 10.24 -9.83 -9.48
CA GLU A 84 11.06 -10.37 -8.41
C GLU A 84 10.51 -11.65 -7.79
N LYS A 85 11.44 -12.45 -7.26
CA LYS A 85 11.13 -13.67 -6.51
C LYS A 85 11.45 -13.42 -5.05
N ILE A 86 10.48 -13.64 -4.17
CA ILE A 86 10.78 -13.81 -2.74
C ILE A 86 11.30 -15.23 -2.57
N LYS A 87 12.56 -15.35 -2.12
CA LYS A 87 13.10 -16.63 -1.63
C LYS A 87 12.93 -17.77 -2.64
N ASN A 88 13.29 -17.48 -3.90
CA ASN A 88 13.24 -18.40 -5.05
C ASN A 88 11.83 -18.77 -5.58
N LYS A 89 10.75 -18.18 -5.04
CA LYS A 89 9.37 -18.37 -5.54
C LYS A 89 8.85 -17.06 -6.14
N LYS A 90 8.23 -17.13 -7.33
CA LYS A 90 7.47 -15.99 -7.89
C LYS A 90 6.24 -15.79 -7.02
N VAL A 91 6.18 -14.66 -6.32
CA VAL A 91 5.07 -14.29 -5.44
C VAL A 91 4.27 -13.20 -6.11
N LYS A 92 2.94 -13.30 -6.03
CA LYS A 92 2.08 -12.23 -6.54
C LYS A 92 2.06 -11.10 -5.54
N ILE A 93 2.38 -9.91 -6.00
CA ILE A 93 2.32 -8.71 -5.17
C ILE A 93 1.31 -7.75 -5.80
N ALA A 94 0.35 -7.31 -5.00
CA ALA A 94 -0.77 -6.49 -5.44
C ALA A 94 -1.03 -5.36 -4.46
N ILE A 95 -1.54 -4.25 -4.96
CA ILE A 95 -2.05 -3.20 -4.08
C ILE A 95 -3.38 -3.69 -3.50
N ALA A 96 -3.45 -3.84 -2.19
CA ALA A 96 -4.71 -4.05 -1.49
C ALA A 96 -5.41 -2.69 -1.42
N LYS A 97 -6.45 -2.53 -2.24
CA LYS A 97 -7.23 -1.30 -2.36
C LYS A 97 -8.51 -1.37 -1.53
#